data_AF-A0A6A6ZVP2-F1
#
_entry.id   AF-A0A6A6ZVP2-F1
#
_cell.length_a   1.000
_cell.length_b   1.000
_cell.length_c   1.000
_cell.angle_alpha   90.00
_cell.angle_beta   90.00
_cell.angle_gamma   90.00
#
_symmetry.space_group_name_H-M   'P 1'
#
loop_
_entity.id
_entity.type
_entity.pdbx_description
1 polymer ?
#
loop_
_entity_poly.entity_id
_entity_poly.type
_entity_poly.pdbx_seq_one_letter_code
_entity_poly.pdbx_strand_id
1 'polypeptide(L)'
;MCLSKYIQIHKNRIPVCVAELLQPEDLLEIYHKHPNVARVIKETLVRAIQNQTDDLNDDLENPLRYSQSFVEAVHDALDRAKTRHPSQLARLSRKLFGPTTCRLRTPVLREPQMKLFVEGALHAVFTWRPPSWAVPQEEEIAALEALLCQPGESDTQLPATDDGVYFYPEIDSQISALGYRWYFSATAIAIHFLQQPPQKQIQNVRHIILEEDCWSVNNPEQQSQGLIELCNEHPNLAITQRIGLMRNIFPNGFISIFDYHAEVFSGENYLEAILMWMEEAKSLFEQGMPRGSFQLIIDVTTEEAAWGWEIMRIAAKLQDGMKDWCRAWDSSP
;
A
#
# COMPACT_ATOMS: atom_id res chain seq x y z
N MET A 1 10.31 1.62 9.64
CA MET A 1 9.09 0.79 9.83
C MET A 1 7.91 1.58 10.42
N CYS A 2 8.16 2.58 11.29
CA CYS A 2 7.12 3.46 11.88
C CYS A 2 6.23 4.18 10.87
N LEU A 3 6.73 4.52 9.68
CA LEU A 3 5.94 5.27 8.70
C LEU A 3 4.87 4.43 7.97
N SER A 4 5.15 3.16 7.66
CA SER A 4 4.14 2.23 7.13
C SER A 4 3.00 2.03 8.15
N LYS A 5 3.38 1.84 9.43
CA LYS A 5 2.47 1.77 10.58
C LYS A 5 1.63 3.07 10.69
N TYR A 6 2.27 4.24 10.56
CA TYR A 6 1.63 5.56 10.61
C TYR A 6 0.57 5.75 9.52
N ILE A 7 0.94 5.50 8.26
CA ILE A 7 0.02 5.68 7.13
C ILE A 7 -1.16 4.73 7.32
N GLN A 8 -0.96 3.48 7.75
CA GLN A 8 -2.08 2.54 7.95
C GLN A 8 -3.04 2.94 9.08
N ILE A 9 -2.53 3.40 10.23
CA ILE A 9 -3.37 3.76 11.39
C ILE A 9 -4.15 5.05 11.15
N HIS A 10 -3.53 6.03 10.48
CA HIS A 10 -4.15 7.34 10.26
C HIS A 10 -4.74 7.53 8.86
N LYS A 11 -4.59 6.53 7.96
CA LYS A 11 -5.18 6.46 6.61
C LYS A 11 -6.66 6.79 6.60
N ASN A 12 -7.36 6.50 7.69
CA ASN A 12 -8.80 6.71 7.84
C ASN A 12 -9.16 8.09 8.42
N ARG A 13 -8.29 8.67 9.26
CA ARG A 13 -8.47 10.03 9.81
C ARG A 13 -8.18 11.12 8.77
N ILE A 14 -7.28 10.83 7.85
CA ILE A 14 -6.85 11.76 6.80
C ILE A 14 -8.02 12.11 5.84
N PRO A 15 -8.76 11.12 5.29
CA PRO A 15 -9.99 11.35 4.54
C PRO A 15 -11.03 12.20 5.28
N VAL A 16 -11.18 12.06 6.61
CA VAL A 16 -12.09 12.91 7.41
C VAL A 16 -11.71 14.38 7.29
N CYS A 17 -10.44 14.71 7.47
CA CYS A 17 -10.01 16.11 7.35
C CYS A 17 -10.03 16.65 5.93
N VAL A 18 -9.81 15.79 4.94
CA VAL A 18 -9.86 16.20 3.55
C VAL A 18 -11.30 16.39 3.09
N ALA A 19 -12.22 15.50 3.48
CA ALA A 19 -13.62 15.57 3.10
C ALA A 19 -14.30 16.88 3.53
N GLU A 20 -13.95 17.42 4.70
CA GLU A 20 -14.46 18.70 5.19
C GLU A 20 -13.97 19.91 4.37
N LEU A 21 -12.89 19.76 3.61
CA LEU A 21 -12.22 20.85 2.88
C LEU A 21 -12.46 20.81 1.36
N LEU A 22 -12.91 19.68 0.82
CA LEU A 22 -13.17 19.55 -0.62
C LEU A 22 -14.51 20.18 -1.00
N GLN A 23 -14.51 20.94 -2.10
CA GLN A 23 -15.75 21.40 -2.73
C GLN A 23 -16.28 20.34 -3.71
N PRO A 24 -17.57 20.38 -4.10
CA PRO A 24 -18.13 19.44 -5.08
C PRO A 24 -17.35 19.37 -6.39
N GLU A 25 -16.78 20.48 -6.85
CA GLU A 25 -15.98 20.53 -8.08
C GLU A 25 -14.65 19.77 -7.93
N ASP A 26 -14.03 19.83 -6.74
CA ASP A 26 -12.81 19.07 -6.46
C ASP A 26 -13.07 17.56 -6.55
N LEU A 27 -14.21 17.12 -5.99
CA LEU A 27 -14.63 15.71 -6.05
C LEU A 27 -14.88 15.26 -7.48
N LEU A 28 -15.56 16.07 -8.30
CA LEU A 28 -15.80 15.74 -9.71
C LEU A 28 -14.49 15.58 -10.49
N GLU A 29 -13.53 16.48 -10.28
CA GLU A 29 -12.22 16.39 -10.93
C GLU A 29 -11.43 15.15 -10.47
N ILE A 30 -11.46 14.83 -9.16
CA ILE A 30 -10.85 13.61 -8.62
C ILE A 30 -11.50 12.37 -9.24
N TYR A 31 -12.83 12.32 -9.32
CA TYR A 31 -13.55 11.18 -9.90
C TYR A 31 -13.29 11.02 -11.39
N HIS A 32 -13.11 12.13 -12.12
CA HIS A 32 -12.76 12.09 -13.52
C HIS A 32 -11.34 11.55 -13.75
N LYS A 33 -10.39 11.97 -12.89
CA LYS A 33 -9.00 11.52 -12.96
C LYS A 33 -8.83 10.07 -12.49
N HIS A 34 -9.63 9.64 -11.51
CA HIS A 34 -9.53 8.32 -10.86
C HIS A 34 -10.86 7.54 -10.91
N PRO A 35 -11.36 7.19 -12.11
CA PRO A 35 -12.71 6.62 -12.26
C PRO A 35 -12.87 5.25 -11.57
N ASN A 36 -11.80 4.44 -11.52
CA ASN A 36 -11.83 3.09 -10.95
C ASN A 36 -12.03 3.08 -9.43
N VAL A 37 -11.65 4.16 -8.74
CA VAL A 37 -11.74 4.29 -7.28
C VAL A 37 -12.73 5.37 -6.85
N ALA A 38 -13.38 6.06 -7.79
CA ALA A 38 -14.30 7.16 -7.52
C ALA A 38 -15.41 6.78 -6.53
N ARG A 39 -16.00 5.58 -6.69
CA ARG A 39 -17.02 5.05 -5.77
C ARG A 39 -16.45 4.89 -4.35
N VAL A 40 -15.29 4.27 -4.24
CA VAL A 40 -14.64 3.96 -2.94
C VAL A 40 -14.22 5.23 -2.23
N ILE A 41 -13.65 6.20 -2.95
CA ILE A 41 -13.32 7.53 -2.40
C ILE A 41 -14.57 8.24 -1.94
N LYS A 42 -15.63 8.26 -2.76
CA LYS A 42 -16.90 8.90 -2.39
C LYS A 42 -17.46 8.29 -1.12
N GLU A 43 -17.55 6.96 -1.04
CA GLU A 43 -18.03 6.25 0.15
C GLU A 43 -17.17 6.57 1.37
N THR A 44 -15.85 6.57 1.21
CA THR A 44 -14.90 6.90 2.29
C THR A 44 -15.10 8.32 2.80
N LEU A 45 -15.16 9.32 1.90
CA LEU A 45 -15.32 10.73 2.27
C LEU A 45 -16.72 11.02 2.85
N VAL A 46 -17.78 10.44 2.29
CA VAL A 46 -19.15 10.59 2.79
C VAL A 46 -19.29 10.01 4.20
N ARG A 47 -18.79 8.80 4.43
CA ARG A 47 -18.79 8.19 5.76
C ARG A 47 -17.96 9.02 6.75
N ALA A 48 -16.82 9.52 6.31
CA ALA A 48 -15.96 10.37 7.13
C ALA A 48 -16.68 11.65 7.59
N ILE A 49 -17.51 12.26 6.74
CA ILE A 49 -18.36 13.41 7.10
C ILE A 49 -19.50 12.99 8.03
N GLN A 50 -20.19 11.88 7.72
CA GLN A 50 -21.40 11.46 8.41
C GLN A 50 -21.15 10.95 9.83
N ASN A 51 -20.08 10.17 10.01
CA ASN A 51 -19.85 9.49 11.27
C ASN A 51 -19.24 10.41 12.32
N GLN A 52 -18.46 11.43 11.94
CA GLN A 52 -17.65 12.26 12.87
C GLN A 52 -16.83 11.45 13.91
N THR A 53 -16.75 10.13 13.73
CA THR A 53 -16.11 9.18 14.62
C THR A 53 -15.00 8.49 13.85
N ASP A 54 -13.90 8.23 14.55
CA ASP A 54 -12.73 7.52 14.04
C ASP A 54 -13.01 6.03 13.73
N ASP A 55 -14.24 5.57 13.91
CA ASP A 55 -14.64 4.17 13.81
C ASP A 55 -14.90 3.79 12.35
N LEU A 56 -13.83 3.82 11.56
CA LEU A 56 -13.77 3.29 10.19
C LEU A 56 -13.29 1.83 10.17
N ASN A 57 -13.22 1.17 11.33
CA ASN A 57 -12.72 -0.20 11.47
C ASN A 57 -13.60 -1.25 10.80
N ASP A 58 -14.91 -1.05 10.71
CA ASP A 58 -15.87 -2.01 10.16
C ASP A 58 -15.75 -2.23 8.63
N ASP A 59 -14.83 -1.56 7.95
CA ASP A 59 -14.85 -1.42 6.48
C ASP A 59 -13.47 -1.63 5.83
N LEU A 60 -12.54 -2.28 6.55
CA LEU A 60 -11.20 -2.66 6.08
C LEU A 60 -11.23 -3.67 4.91
N GLU A 61 -12.40 -4.23 4.61
CA GLU A 61 -12.61 -5.29 3.62
C GLU A 61 -12.59 -4.83 2.16
N ASN A 62 -12.57 -3.53 1.85
CA ASN A 62 -12.53 -3.08 0.45
C ASN A 62 -11.08 -2.99 -0.07
N PRO A 63 -10.62 -3.95 -0.89
CA PRO A 63 -9.23 -4.03 -1.31
C PRO A 63 -8.79 -2.84 -2.18
N LEU A 64 -9.74 -2.20 -2.87
CA LEU A 64 -9.47 -0.99 -3.65
C LEU A 64 -8.98 0.18 -2.78
N ARG A 65 -9.23 0.19 -1.46
CA ARG A 65 -8.65 1.21 -0.54
C ARG A 65 -7.15 1.09 -0.37
N TYR A 66 -6.58 -0.05 -0.75
CA TYR A 66 -5.13 -0.27 -0.75
C TYR A 66 -4.52 -0.13 -2.15
N SER A 67 -5.36 0.03 -3.18
CA SER A 67 -4.87 0.27 -4.54
C SER A 67 -4.12 1.59 -4.63
N GLN A 68 -3.10 1.62 -5.49
CA GLN A 68 -2.35 2.85 -5.77
C GLN A 68 -3.26 3.96 -6.32
N SER A 69 -4.25 3.62 -7.15
CA SER A 69 -5.23 4.60 -7.66
C SER A 69 -5.97 5.31 -6.53
N PHE A 70 -6.32 4.58 -5.46
CA PHE A 70 -6.93 5.18 -4.28
C PHE A 70 -5.95 6.08 -3.53
N VAL A 71 -4.70 5.64 -3.34
CA VAL A 71 -3.64 6.43 -2.71
C VAL A 71 -3.41 7.75 -3.48
N GLU A 72 -3.30 7.69 -4.80
CA GLU A 72 -3.14 8.85 -5.67
C GLU A 72 -4.35 9.79 -5.60
N ALA A 73 -5.56 9.26 -5.56
CA ALA A 73 -6.75 10.08 -5.45
C ALA A 73 -6.87 10.76 -4.08
N VAL A 74 -6.47 10.09 -3.00
CA VAL A 74 -6.34 10.71 -1.67
C VAL A 74 -5.26 11.79 -1.69
N HIS A 75 -4.14 11.58 -2.39
CA HIS A 75 -3.11 12.61 -2.57
C HIS A 75 -3.62 13.81 -3.37
N ASP A 76 -4.35 13.61 -4.47
CA ASP A 76 -4.95 14.70 -5.24
C ASP A 76 -5.97 15.48 -4.40
N ALA A 77 -6.77 14.77 -3.60
CA ALA A 77 -7.70 15.36 -2.66
C ALA A 77 -6.97 16.25 -1.63
N LEU A 78 -5.86 15.75 -1.08
CA LEU A 78 -5.00 16.51 -0.16
C LEU A 78 -4.38 17.75 -0.81
N ASP A 79 -3.86 17.62 -2.03
CA ASP A 79 -3.22 18.74 -2.75
C ASP A 79 -4.22 19.85 -3.04
N ARG A 80 -5.47 19.50 -3.37
CA ARG A 80 -6.57 20.45 -3.57
C ARG A 80 -6.95 21.14 -2.27
N ALA A 81 -7.15 20.38 -1.19
CA ALA A 81 -7.45 20.92 0.13
C ALA A 81 -6.34 21.89 0.61
N LYS A 82 -5.07 21.52 0.37
CA LYS A 82 -3.90 22.36 0.69
C LYS A 82 -3.89 23.66 -0.13
N THR A 83 -4.17 23.57 -1.42
CA THR A 83 -4.14 24.73 -2.33
C THR A 83 -5.25 25.72 -2.01
N ARG A 84 -6.46 25.23 -1.72
CA ARG A 84 -7.64 26.08 -1.48
C ARG A 84 -7.76 26.56 -0.03
N HIS A 85 -7.39 25.72 0.94
CA HIS A 85 -7.65 25.94 2.35
C HIS A 85 -6.44 25.68 3.27
N PRO A 86 -5.26 26.27 3.00
CA PRO A 86 -4.02 25.92 3.71
C PRO A 86 -4.12 26.13 5.24
N SER A 87 -4.71 27.24 5.69
CA SER A 87 -4.87 27.54 7.12
C SER A 87 -5.87 26.63 7.82
N GLN A 88 -6.91 26.17 7.11
CA GLN A 88 -7.92 25.26 7.67
C GLN A 88 -7.37 23.84 7.74
N LEU A 89 -6.62 23.40 6.71
CA LEU A 89 -5.89 22.14 6.73
C LEU A 89 -4.93 22.10 7.92
N ALA A 90 -4.10 23.13 8.11
CA ALA A 90 -3.19 23.21 9.26
C ALA A 90 -3.93 23.21 10.63
N ARG A 91 -5.12 23.81 10.70
CA ARG A 91 -5.97 23.76 11.91
C ARG A 91 -6.53 22.34 12.14
N LEU A 92 -7.01 21.68 11.10
CA LEU A 92 -7.54 20.32 11.16
C LEU A 92 -6.45 19.31 11.50
N SER A 93 -5.26 19.45 10.93
CA SER A 93 -4.08 18.67 11.33
C SER A 93 -3.79 18.83 12.82
N ARG A 94 -3.79 20.06 13.34
CA ARG A 94 -3.63 20.31 14.79
C ARG A 94 -4.76 19.74 15.62
N LYS A 95 -5.99 19.66 15.11
CA LYS A 95 -7.12 19.05 15.82
C LYS A 95 -7.01 17.53 15.88
N LEU A 96 -6.63 16.88 14.78
CA LEU A 96 -6.46 15.43 14.70
C LEU A 96 -5.24 14.91 15.46
N PHE A 97 -4.15 15.68 15.41
CA PHE A 97 -2.82 15.24 15.87
C PHE A 97 -2.27 16.07 17.04
N GLY A 98 -3.03 17.06 17.52
CA GLY A 98 -2.63 17.87 18.66
C GLY A 98 -2.78 17.15 20.00
N PRO A 99 -2.14 17.65 21.06
CA PRO A 99 -2.13 17.04 22.39
C PRO A 99 -3.51 17.00 23.08
N THR A 100 -4.53 17.67 22.52
CA THR A 100 -5.88 17.69 23.06
C THR A 100 -6.71 16.52 22.55
N THR A 101 -6.62 15.39 23.26
CA THR A 101 -7.71 14.45 23.52
C THR A 101 -8.61 14.12 22.32
N CYS A 102 -8.22 13.17 21.46
CA CYS A 102 -9.25 12.34 20.86
C CYS A 102 -9.74 11.40 21.97
N ARG A 103 -10.84 11.77 22.66
CA ARG A 103 -11.58 10.82 23.48
C ARG A 103 -12.33 9.93 22.50
N LEU A 104 -11.71 8.83 22.09
CA LEU A 104 -12.46 7.75 21.45
C LEU A 104 -13.62 7.41 22.38
N ARG A 105 -14.82 7.38 21.81
CA ARG A 105 -16.07 7.14 22.53
C ARG A 105 -16.30 5.66 22.81
N THR A 106 -15.28 4.83 22.68
CA THR A 106 -15.29 3.44 23.12
C THR A 106 -15.15 3.43 24.64
N PRO A 107 -16.18 2.99 25.41
CA PRO A 107 -16.16 3.06 26.87
C PRO A 107 -15.12 2.14 27.53
N VAL A 108 -14.40 1.32 26.75
CA VAL A 108 -13.61 0.21 27.25
C VAL A 108 -12.10 0.47 27.18
N LEU A 109 -11.62 1.33 26.28
CA LEU A 109 -10.18 1.55 26.09
C LEU A 109 -9.83 3.01 26.36
N ARG A 110 -9.20 3.28 27.53
CA ARG A 110 -8.51 4.55 27.77
C ARG A 110 -7.20 4.52 26.99
N GLU A 111 -7.28 4.74 25.69
CA GLU A 111 -6.07 4.84 24.88
C GLU A 111 -5.20 6.00 25.39
N PRO A 112 -3.90 5.76 25.59
CA PRO A 112 -2.97 6.83 25.92
C PRO A 112 -2.95 7.88 24.82
N GLN A 113 -2.90 9.14 25.22
CA GLN A 113 -2.72 10.27 24.31
C GLN A 113 -1.34 10.18 23.67
N MET A 114 -1.24 9.46 22.57
CA MET A 114 -0.04 9.41 21.76
C MET A 114 0.20 10.78 21.13
N LYS A 115 1.14 11.54 21.68
CA LYS A 115 1.58 12.84 21.13
C LYS A 115 2.66 12.64 20.06
N LEU A 116 2.48 11.68 19.17
CA LEU A 116 3.54 11.23 18.26
C LEU A 116 4.07 12.35 17.35
N PHE A 117 3.21 13.28 16.93
CA PHE A 117 3.56 14.22 15.86
C PHE A 117 4.04 15.57 16.35
N VAL A 118 5.17 16.01 15.80
CA VAL A 118 5.57 17.42 15.85
C VAL A 118 4.75 18.24 14.85
N GLU A 119 4.65 19.55 15.08
CA GLU A 119 3.99 20.46 14.14
C GLU A 119 4.66 20.35 12.75
N GLY A 120 3.85 20.16 11.70
CA GLY A 120 4.34 20.00 10.32
C GLY A 120 4.58 18.55 9.87
N ALA A 121 4.55 17.57 10.78
CA ALA A 121 4.76 16.15 10.44
C ALA A 121 3.84 15.65 9.33
N LEU A 122 2.54 15.94 9.44
CA LEU A 122 1.55 15.54 8.45
C LEU A 122 1.89 16.10 7.06
N HIS A 123 2.31 17.37 7.01
CA HIS A 123 2.68 18.01 5.76
C HIS A 123 3.91 17.35 5.14
N ALA A 124 4.93 17.06 5.95
CA ALA A 124 6.15 16.41 5.51
C ALA A 124 5.88 14.98 5.03
N VAL A 125 5.10 14.18 5.76
CA VAL A 125 4.73 12.81 5.32
C VAL A 125 3.94 12.84 4.01
N PHE A 126 3.04 13.80 3.80
CA PHE A 126 2.27 13.88 2.56
C PHE A 126 3.04 14.40 1.35
N THR A 127 4.05 15.23 1.59
CA THR A 127 4.92 15.73 0.53
C THR A 127 6.04 14.75 0.20
N TRP A 128 6.32 13.81 1.10
CA TRP A 128 7.22 12.70 0.85
C TRP A 128 6.56 11.71 -0.11
N ARG A 129 6.96 11.79 -1.38
CA ARG A 129 6.50 10.92 -2.48
C ARG A 129 7.70 10.24 -3.12
N PRO A 130 8.38 9.34 -2.40
CA PRO A 130 9.45 8.57 -3.01
C PRO A 130 8.87 7.70 -4.14
N PRO A 131 9.62 7.45 -5.22
CA PRO A 131 9.28 6.40 -6.18
C PRO A 131 9.03 5.07 -5.47
N SER A 132 8.16 4.21 -6.01
CA SER A 132 7.81 2.92 -5.39
C SER A 132 9.03 2.02 -5.15
N TRP A 133 10.05 2.13 -6.01
CA TRP A 133 11.31 1.40 -5.93
C TRP A 133 12.42 2.10 -5.12
N ALA A 134 12.14 3.25 -4.50
CA ALA A 134 13.15 3.97 -3.74
C ALA A 134 13.51 3.23 -2.45
N VAL A 135 14.81 3.15 -2.19
CA VAL A 135 15.36 2.67 -0.91
C VAL A 135 15.81 3.91 -0.14
N PRO A 136 15.06 4.33 0.91
CA PRO A 136 15.38 5.54 1.64
C PRO A 136 16.74 5.41 2.34
N GLN A 137 17.49 6.51 2.35
CA GLN A 137 18.76 6.60 3.07
C GLN A 137 18.51 6.80 4.57
N GLU A 138 19.53 6.51 5.38
CA GLU A 138 19.44 6.61 6.85
C GLU A 138 19.06 8.04 7.28
N GLU A 139 19.57 9.07 6.59
CA GLU A 139 19.24 10.47 6.87
C GLU A 139 17.78 10.80 6.55
N GLU A 140 17.22 10.21 5.49
CA GLU A 140 15.80 10.37 5.13
C GLU A 140 14.91 9.68 6.15
N ILE A 141 15.30 8.48 6.60
CA ILE A 141 14.61 7.74 7.66
C ILE A 141 14.64 8.56 8.95
N ALA A 142 15.81 9.04 9.37
CA ALA A 142 15.96 9.85 10.58
C ALA A 142 15.14 11.14 10.52
N ALA A 143 15.08 11.81 9.35
CA ALA A 143 14.26 13.00 9.16
C ALA A 143 12.75 12.68 9.29
N LEU A 144 12.29 11.55 8.75
CA LEU A 144 10.92 11.10 8.90
C LEU A 144 10.61 10.69 10.35
N GLU A 145 11.50 9.97 11.01
CA GLU A 145 11.35 9.58 12.41
C GLU A 145 11.27 10.78 13.35
N ALA A 146 12.08 11.82 13.11
CA ALA A 146 12.00 13.08 13.85
C ALA A 146 10.65 13.81 13.70
N LEU A 147 9.88 13.50 12.65
CA LEU A 147 8.52 14.02 12.44
C LEU A 147 7.46 13.17 13.14
N LEU A 148 7.73 11.87 13.31
CA LEU A 148 6.79 10.89 13.86
C LEU A 148 6.98 10.62 15.36
N CYS A 149 8.10 11.06 15.96
CA CYS A 149 8.42 10.86 17.36
C CYS A 149 8.86 12.19 18.01
N GLN A 150 8.39 12.46 19.24
CA GLN A 150 8.96 13.59 20.00
C GLN A 150 10.39 13.27 20.44
N PRO A 151 11.31 14.25 20.46
CA PRO A 151 12.66 14.03 20.98
C PRO A 151 12.65 13.48 22.41
N GLY A 152 13.17 12.26 22.59
CA GLY A 152 13.29 11.59 23.90
C GLY A 152 12.18 10.59 24.25
N GLU A 153 11.13 10.47 23.42
CA GLU A 153 10.18 9.37 23.49
C GLU A 153 10.74 8.17 22.71
N SER A 154 10.78 6.98 23.33
CA SER A 154 11.11 5.72 22.67
C SER A 154 9.88 4.81 22.65
N ASP A 155 9.82 3.88 21.71
CA ASP A 155 8.73 2.89 21.60
C ASP A 155 8.46 2.14 22.92
N THR A 156 9.49 2.00 23.76
CA THR A 156 9.42 1.37 25.09
C THR A 156 8.69 2.20 26.16
N GLN A 157 8.41 3.48 25.90
CA GLN A 157 7.71 4.40 26.81
C GLN A 157 6.22 4.55 26.46
N LEU A 158 5.73 3.89 25.41
CA LEU A 158 4.30 3.81 25.14
C LEU A 158 3.63 3.07 26.30
N PRO A 159 2.66 3.70 27.00
CA PRO A 159 2.08 3.09 28.19
C PRO A 159 1.30 1.83 27.79
N ALA A 160 1.61 0.72 28.46
CA ALA A 160 0.81 -0.50 28.38
C ALA A 160 -0.61 -0.18 28.87
N THR A 161 -1.63 -0.54 28.11
CA THR A 161 -3.01 -0.48 28.59
C THR A 161 -3.29 -1.70 29.47
N ASP A 162 -4.12 -1.54 30.51
CA ASP A 162 -4.39 -2.55 31.54
C ASP A 162 -5.08 -3.83 30.99
N ASP A 163 -5.56 -3.79 29.75
CA ASP A 163 -6.33 -4.82 29.06
C ASP A 163 -5.47 -5.78 28.22
N GLY A 164 -4.16 -5.54 28.09
CA GLY A 164 -3.26 -6.42 27.34
C GLY A 164 -3.53 -6.51 25.83
N VAL A 165 -4.46 -5.70 25.30
CA VAL A 165 -4.72 -5.57 23.87
C VAL A 165 -3.78 -4.48 23.34
N TYR A 166 -2.52 -4.84 23.17
CA TYR A 166 -1.57 -4.02 22.45
C TYR A 166 -1.99 -3.93 20.99
N PHE A 167 -2.24 -2.72 20.49
CA PHE A 167 -2.41 -2.55 19.05
C PHE A 167 -1.09 -2.30 18.31
N TYR A 168 0.03 -1.96 18.96
CA TYR A 168 1.20 -1.42 18.22
C TYR A 168 2.62 -1.90 18.61
N PRO A 169 3.04 -2.01 19.88
CA PRO A 169 4.37 -2.56 20.22
C PRO A 169 4.51 -4.03 19.84
N GLU A 170 3.38 -4.73 19.78
CA GLU A 170 3.34 -6.13 19.44
C GLU A 170 3.22 -6.41 17.96
N ILE A 171 2.99 -5.45 17.06
CA ILE A 171 2.86 -5.84 15.65
C ILE A 171 4.16 -6.42 15.12
N ASP A 172 5.32 -5.81 15.40
CA ASP A 172 6.59 -6.39 14.95
C ASP A 172 6.90 -7.69 15.67
N SER A 173 6.53 -7.81 16.96
CA SER A 173 6.74 -9.05 17.71
C SER A 173 5.77 -10.16 17.30
N GLN A 174 4.53 -9.83 16.94
CA GLN A 174 3.48 -10.71 16.41
C GLN A 174 3.86 -11.12 15.00
N ILE A 175 4.13 -10.19 14.08
CA ILE A 175 4.66 -10.47 12.73
C ILE A 175 5.90 -11.36 12.84
N SER A 176 6.85 -11.03 13.72
CA SER A 176 8.03 -11.87 13.95
C SER A 176 7.70 -13.23 14.58
N ALA A 177 6.75 -13.29 15.51
CA ALA A 177 6.30 -14.54 16.15
C ALA A 177 5.54 -15.44 15.17
N LEU A 178 4.84 -14.84 14.21
CA LEU A 178 4.21 -15.49 13.08
C LEU A 178 5.24 -15.88 12.00
N GLY A 179 6.51 -15.49 12.16
CA GLY A 179 7.61 -15.80 11.24
C GLY A 179 7.70 -14.87 10.03
N TYR A 180 6.91 -13.80 9.99
CA TYR A 180 6.89 -12.82 8.91
C TYR A 180 8.02 -11.79 9.07
N ARG A 181 8.62 -11.39 7.94
CA ARG A 181 9.62 -10.32 7.86
C ARG A 181 9.42 -9.54 6.58
N TRP A 182 9.66 -8.24 6.67
CA TRP A 182 9.55 -7.32 5.54
C TRP A 182 10.92 -6.92 5.02
N TYR A 183 11.03 -6.87 3.71
CA TYR A 183 12.27 -6.51 3.02
C TYR A 183 12.00 -5.41 1.98
N PHE A 184 13.06 -4.79 1.50
CA PHE A 184 12.99 -4.12 0.20
C PHE A 184 12.96 -5.20 -0.88
N SER A 185 12.22 -4.95 -1.96
CA SER A 185 12.16 -5.90 -3.06
C SER A 185 13.54 -6.07 -3.71
N ALA A 186 13.78 -7.24 -4.29
CA ALA A 186 14.96 -7.47 -5.10
C ALA A 186 15.06 -6.45 -6.25
N THR A 187 13.91 -6.03 -6.81
CA THR A 187 13.84 -4.97 -7.82
C THR A 187 14.35 -3.63 -7.31
N ALA A 188 13.90 -3.16 -6.14
CA ALA A 188 14.34 -1.88 -5.57
C ALA A 188 15.85 -1.89 -5.26
N ILE A 189 16.33 -3.00 -4.69
CA ILE A 189 17.75 -3.19 -4.41
C ILE A 189 18.58 -3.22 -5.70
N ALA A 190 18.09 -3.90 -6.74
CA ALA A 190 18.78 -3.95 -8.04
C ALA A 190 18.85 -2.57 -8.69
N ILE A 191 17.75 -1.80 -8.68
CA ILE A 191 17.75 -0.42 -9.19
C ILE A 191 18.77 0.42 -8.42
N HIS A 192 18.73 0.37 -7.09
CA HIS A 192 19.66 1.11 -6.25
C HIS A 192 21.12 0.74 -6.56
N PHE A 193 21.42 -0.55 -6.67
CA PHE A 193 22.75 -1.04 -7.02
C PHE A 193 23.21 -0.58 -8.41
N LEU A 194 22.34 -0.65 -9.41
CA LEU A 194 22.66 -0.31 -10.80
C LEU A 194 22.78 1.20 -11.04
N GLN A 195 22.16 2.01 -10.19
CA GLN A 195 22.34 3.46 -10.22
C GLN A 195 23.67 3.92 -9.59
N GLN A 196 24.35 3.06 -8.83
CA GLN A 196 25.64 3.41 -8.22
C GLN A 196 26.81 3.34 -9.23
N PRO A 197 27.77 4.28 -9.17
CA PRO A 197 28.94 4.27 -10.03
C PRO A 197 29.93 3.14 -9.67
N PRO A 198 30.65 2.53 -10.64
CA PRO A 198 30.83 3.00 -12.01
C PRO A 198 29.98 2.23 -13.06
N GLN A 199 29.10 2.96 -13.74
CA GLN A 199 28.22 2.50 -14.84
C GLN A 199 28.91 1.69 -15.95
N LYS A 200 30.24 1.79 -16.11
CA LYS A 200 31.01 1.04 -17.11
C LYS A 200 30.84 -0.47 -17.00
N GLN A 201 30.56 -1.01 -15.81
CA GLN A 201 30.38 -2.45 -15.64
C GLN A 201 29.00 -2.93 -16.14
N ILE A 202 27.99 -2.07 -16.09
CA ILE A 202 26.60 -2.38 -16.48
C ILE A 202 26.48 -2.55 -18.00
N GLN A 203 27.31 -1.88 -18.78
CA GLN A 203 27.31 -1.96 -20.25
C GLN A 203 27.50 -3.39 -20.80
N ASN A 204 28.03 -4.32 -20.00
CA ASN A 204 28.22 -5.71 -20.38
C ASN A 204 27.17 -6.67 -19.79
N VAL A 205 26.32 -6.19 -18.88
CA VAL A 205 25.22 -6.97 -18.33
C VAL A 205 24.15 -7.13 -19.41
N ARG A 206 23.70 -8.37 -19.61
CA ARG A 206 22.66 -8.73 -20.59
C ARG A 206 21.44 -9.37 -19.95
N HIS A 207 21.63 -9.97 -18.78
CA HIS A 207 20.58 -10.68 -18.06
C HIS A 207 20.66 -10.36 -16.58
N ILE A 208 19.52 -10.00 -16.00
CA ILE A 208 19.34 -9.86 -14.56
C ILE A 208 18.16 -10.73 -14.16
N ILE A 209 18.35 -11.55 -13.12
CA ILE A 209 17.29 -12.33 -12.51
C ILE A 209 17.05 -11.75 -11.14
N LEU A 210 15.81 -11.30 -10.89
CA LEU A 210 15.35 -10.76 -9.63
C LEU A 210 14.53 -11.84 -8.95
N GLU A 211 15.02 -12.38 -7.84
CA GLU A 211 14.34 -13.41 -7.05
C GLU A 211 13.60 -12.70 -5.90
N GLU A 212 12.28 -12.67 -5.97
CA GLU A 212 11.37 -12.06 -5.01
C GLU A 212 10.69 -13.18 -4.20
N ASP A 213 11.43 -13.75 -3.26
CA ASP A 213 11.02 -14.90 -2.45
C ASP A 213 10.62 -14.52 -1.01
N CYS A 214 10.59 -13.22 -0.71
CA CYS A 214 10.25 -12.66 0.59
C CYS A 214 9.23 -11.53 0.44
N TRP A 215 8.46 -11.22 1.49
CA TRP A 215 7.53 -10.08 1.46
C TRP A 215 8.28 -8.75 1.37
N SER A 216 7.82 -7.95 0.43
CA SER A 216 8.44 -6.69 0.08
C SER A 216 7.52 -5.52 0.46
N VAL A 217 8.10 -4.47 1.03
CA VAL A 217 7.37 -3.24 1.36
C VAL A 217 7.06 -2.42 0.10
N ASN A 218 6.10 -1.50 0.23
CA ASN A 218 5.86 -0.42 -0.74
C ASN A 218 5.39 -0.90 -2.13
N ASN A 219 4.30 -1.66 -2.20
CA ASN A 219 3.65 -2.07 -3.46
C ASN A 219 4.66 -2.70 -4.45
N PRO A 220 5.25 -3.86 -4.11
CA PRO A 220 6.36 -4.46 -4.84
C PRO A 220 6.06 -4.73 -6.32
N GLU A 221 4.79 -4.92 -6.68
CA GLU A 221 4.36 -5.07 -8.06
C GLU A 221 4.78 -3.88 -8.94
N GLN A 222 4.73 -2.65 -8.40
CA GLN A 222 5.01 -1.41 -9.13
C GLN A 222 6.49 -1.07 -9.24
N GLN A 223 7.35 -1.78 -8.52
CA GLN A 223 8.76 -1.39 -8.41
C GLN A 223 9.51 -1.62 -9.72
N SER A 224 8.98 -2.49 -10.59
CA SER A 224 9.51 -2.75 -11.92
C SER A 224 9.40 -1.54 -12.87
N GLN A 225 8.58 -0.53 -12.54
CA GLN A 225 8.56 0.74 -13.28
C GLN A 225 9.94 1.44 -13.25
N GLY A 226 10.68 1.33 -12.15
CA GLY A 226 12.02 1.89 -12.05
C GLY A 226 13.06 1.24 -12.96
N LEU A 227 12.73 0.09 -13.56
CA LEU A 227 13.58 -0.60 -14.53
C LEU A 227 13.41 -0.07 -15.97
N ILE A 228 12.40 0.79 -16.23
CA ILE A 228 12.11 1.31 -17.58
C ILE A 228 13.31 2.08 -18.11
N GLU A 229 13.84 3.04 -17.33
CA GLU A 229 14.99 3.86 -17.72
C GLU A 229 16.21 2.99 -18.00
N LEU A 230 16.49 2.03 -17.11
CA LEU A 230 17.62 1.10 -17.25
C LEU A 230 17.52 0.26 -18.53
N CYS A 231 16.34 -0.27 -18.85
CA CYS A 231 16.13 -1.05 -20.08
C CYS A 231 16.28 -0.17 -21.33
N ASN A 232 15.89 1.10 -21.25
CA ASN A 232 16.04 2.05 -22.36
C ASN A 232 17.51 2.44 -22.61
N GLU A 233 18.29 2.64 -21.55
CA GLU A 233 19.72 2.92 -21.64
C GLU A 233 20.54 1.69 -22.11
N HIS A 234 20.04 0.49 -21.84
CA HIS A 234 20.67 -0.77 -22.19
C HIS A 234 19.72 -1.69 -22.97
N PRO A 235 19.49 -1.47 -24.28
CA PRO A 235 18.50 -2.21 -25.06
C PRO A 235 18.72 -3.74 -25.17
N ASN A 236 19.93 -4.20 -24.83
CA ASN A 236 20.27 -5.64 -24.80
C ASN A 236 20.13 -6.25 -23.40
N LEU A 237 19.66 -5.49 -22.41
CA LEU A 237 19.38 -5.96 -21.08
C LEU A 237 18.00 -6.63 -21.07
N ALA A 238 17.96 -7.86 -20.59
CA ALA A 238 16.75 -8.58 -20.28
C ALA A 238 16.67 -8.85 -18.78
N ILE A 239 15.50 -8.62 -18.20
CA ILE A 239 15.22 -8.77 -16.79
C ILE A 239 14.15 -9.83 -16.62
N THR A 240 14.41 -10.77 -15.73
CA THR A 240 13.44 -11.78 -15.32
C THR A 240 13.14 -11.56 -13.84
N GLN A 241 11.91 -11.18 -13.51
CA GLN A 241 11.43 -11.09 -12.14
C GLN A 241 10.67 -12.37 -11.79
N ARG A 242 11.16 -13.11 -10.80
CA ARG A 242 10.58 -14.34 -10.29
C ARG A 242 9.97 -14.07 -8.93
N ILE A 243 8.66 -14.26 -8.80
CA ILE A 243 7.92 -13.98 -7.57
C ILE A 243 7.35 -15.27 -6.99
N GLY A 244 7.60 -15.52 -5.70
CA GLY A 244 7.02 -16.67 -5.01
C GLY A 244 5.55 -16.43 -4.66
N LEU A 245 4.64 -17.26 -5.15
CA LEU A 245 3.20 -17.09 -4.91
C LEU A 245 2.87 -17.00 -3.40
N MET A 246 3.36 -17.96 -2.61
CA MET A 246 3.03 -18.04 -1.18
C MET A 246 3.98 -17.26 -0.25
N ARG A 247 5.08 -16.74 -0.79
CA ARG A 247 6.12 -16.07 0.02
C ARG A 247 6.24 -14.57 -0.23
N ASN A 248 5.67 -14.09 -1.33
CA ASN A 248 5.73 -12.69 -1.74
C ASN A 248 4.34 -12.15 -2.09
N ILE A 249 3.56 -12.86 -2.90
CA ILE A 249 2.22 -12.39 -3.31
C ILE A 249 1.19 -12.56 -2.20
N PHE A 250 1.25 -13.68 -1.47
CA PHE A 250 0.33 -14.00 -0.38
C PHE A 250 1.02 -14.04 0.99
N PRO A 251 0.34 -13.57 2.05
CA PRO A 251 -0.90 -12.77 2.04
C PRO A 251 -0.72 -11.37 1.41
N ASN A 252 -1.77 -10.83 0.79
CA ASN A 252 -1.72 -9.56 0.06
C ASN A 252 -1.76 -8.36 1.02
N GLY A 253 -0.59 -7.81 1.32
CA GLY A 253 -0.46 -6.63 2.18
C GLY A 253 -0.46 -6.96 3.67
N PHE A 254 -0.34 -5.90 4.48
CA PHE A 254 -0.04 -6.03 5.89
C PHE A 254 -1.21 -6.54 6.74
N ILE A 255 -2.43 -6.09 6.43
CA ILE A 255 -3.63 -6.42 7.21
C ILE A 255 -3.99 -7.90 7.02
N SER A 256 -3.85 -8.39 5.79
CA SER A 256 -4.15 -9.77 5.47
C SER A 256 -3.19 -10.78 6.10
N ILE A 257 -2.06 -10.36 6.69
CA ILE A 257 -1.23 -11.24 7.54
C ILE A 257 -1.99 -11.63 8.82
N PHE A 258 -2.74 -10.69 9.41
CA PHE A 258 -3.52 -10.97 10.60
C PHE A 258 -4.73 -11.86 10.26
N ASP A 259 -5.32 -11.63 9.07
CA ASP A 259 -6.40 -12.48 8.55
C ASP A 259 -5.90 -13.83 8.02
N TYR A 260 -4.62 -13.95 7.66
CA TYR A 260 -4.00 -15.21 7.17
C TYR A 260 -4.14 -16.34 8.20
N HIS A 261 -4.16 -15.99 9.49
CA HIS A 261 -4.35 -16.94 10.58
C HIS A 261 -5.82 -17.31 10.83
N ALA A 262 -6.78 -16.70 10.12
CA ALA A 262 -8.21 -16.98 10.25
C ALA A 262 -8.70 -18.15 9.37
N GLU A 263 -7.79 -18.95 8.78
CA GLU A 263 -8.07 -20.21 8.04
C GLU A 263 -8.97 -20.12 6.78
N VAL A 264 -9.52 -18.94 6.44
CA VAL A 264 -10.43 -18.79 5.29
C VAL A 264 -9.73 -18.06 4.14
N PHE A 265 -9.16 -18.83 3.23
CA PHE A 265 -8.69 -18.29 1.96
C PHE A 265 -9.81 -18.29 0.92
N SER A 266 -10.10 -17.12 0.33
CA SER A 266 -10.97 -17.02 -0.83
C SER A 266 -10.15 -17.07 -2.12
N GLY A 267 -10.66 -17.75 -3.15
CA GLY A 267 -10.03 -17.72 -4.47
C GLY A 267 -10.04 -16.33 -5.10
N GLU A 268 -10.94 -15.44 -4.65
CA GLU A 268 -10.99 -14.03 -5.05
C GLU A 268 -9.76 -13.26 -4.61
N ASN A 269 -9.37 -13.38 -3.32
CA ASN A 269 -8.15 -12.75 -2.81
C ASN A 269 -6.92 -13.23 -3.59
N TYR A 270 -6.92 -14.52 -3.94
CA TYR A 270 -5.86 -15.11 -4.74
C TYR A 270 -5.74 -14.49 -6.14
N LEU A 271 -6.89 -14.36 -6.82
CA LEU A 271 -6.96 -13.76 -8.14
C LEU A 271 -6.59 -12.27 -8.11
N GLU A 272 -7.10 -11.51 -7.13
CA GLU A 272 -6.84 -10.08 -7.03
C GLU A 272 -5.35 -9.79 -6.86
N ALA A 273 -4.65 -10.48 -5.96
CA ALA A 273 -3.24 -10.16 -5.75
C ALA A 273 -2.38 -10.50 -6.98
N ILE A 274 -2.66 -11.60 -7.68
CA ILE A 274 -1.95 -11.90 -8.94
C ILE A 274 -2.30 -10.89 -10.03
N LEU A 275 -3.57 -10.47 -10.12
CA LEU A 275 -4.00 -9.50 -11.12
C LEU A 275 -3.21 -8.20 -10.99
N MET A 276 -2.94 -7.71 -9.77
CA MET A 276 -2.11 -6.52 -9.57
C MET A 276 -0.71 -6.66 -10.21
N TRP A 277 -0.05 -7.80 -9.99
CA TRP A 277 1.26 -8.09 -10.61
C TRP A 277 1.19 -8.22 -12.13
N MET A 278 0.14 -8.86 -12.66
CA MET A 278 -0.04 -9.04 -14.10
C MET A 278 -0.37 -7.74 -14.83
N GLU A 279 -1.26 -6.92 -14.26
CA GLU A 279 -1.62 -5.61 -14.79
C GLU A 279 -0.41 -4.68 -14.82
N GLU A 280 0.37 -4.69 -13.75
CA GLU A 280 1.58 -3.87 -13.66
C GLU A 280 2.64 -4.33 -14.66
N ALA A 281 2.94 -5.63 -14.74
CA ALA A 281 3.87 -6.16 -15.74
C ALA A 281 3.45 -5.84 -17.18
N LYS A 282 2.13 -5.82 -17.46
CA LYS A 282 1.60 -5.40 -18.76
C LYS A 282 1.80 -3.89 -18.98
N SER A 283 1.56 -3.08 -17.96
CA SER A 283 1.63 -1.61 -18.04
C SER A 283 3.06 -1.13 -18.35
N LEU A 284 4.11 -1.84 -17.91
CA LEU A 284 5.51 -1.47 -18.18
C LEU A 284 5.79 -1.18 -19.66
N PHE A 285 5.26 -1.99 -20.56
CA PHE A 285 5.46 -1.81 -22.01
C PHE A 285 4.67 -0.61 -22.55
N GLU A 286 3.49 -0.33 -21.99
CA GLU A 286 2.68 0.84 -22.33
C GLU A 286 3.37 2.13 -21.85
N GLN A 287 4.14 2.03 -20.77
CA GLN A 287 4.97 3.11 -20.21
C GLN A 287 6.35 3.26 -20.90
N GLY A 288 6.62 2.48 -21.95
CA GLY A 288 7.82 2.65 -22.78
C GLY A 288 8.99 1.72 -22.45
N MET A 289 8.77 0.66 -21.66
CA MET A 289 9.75 -0.41 -21.54
C MET A 289 9.93 -1.14 -22.89
N PRO A 290 11.16 -1.43 -23.34
CA PRO A 290 11.40 -2.18 -24.58
C PRO A 290 10.73 -3.57 -24.57
N ARG A 291 10.15 -3.98 -25.69
CA ARG A 291 9.54 -5.31 -25.79
C ARG A 291 10.61 -6.40 -25.65
N GLY A 292 10.33 -7.38 -24.79
CA GLY A 292 11.22 -8.50 -24.53
C GLY A 292 12.35 -8.20 -23.53
N SER A 293 12.45 -6.98 -22.99
CA SER A 293 13.41 -6.66 -21.93
C SER A 293 12.94 -7.08 -20.54
N PHE A 294 11.68 -7.50 -20.38
CA PHE A 294 11.12 -7.89 -19.08
C PHE A 294 10.26 -9.15 -19.18
N GLN A 295 10.38 -10.00 -18.18
CA GLN A 295 9.57 -11.19 -17.98
C GLN A 295 9.20 -11.33 -16.51
N LEU A 296 7.90 -11.48 -16.25
CA LEU A 296 7.39 -11.89 -14.93
C LEU A 296 7.19 -13.40 -14.91
N ILE A 297 7.70 -14.07 -13.88
CA ILE A 297 7.51 -15.50 -13.61
C ILE A 297 6.90 -15.64 -12.22
N ILE A 298 5.73 -16.26 -12.14
CA ILE A 298 5.10 -16.62 -10.86
C ILE A 298 5.52 -18.04 -10.52
N ASP A 299 6.28 -18.19 -9.44
CA ASP A 299 6.74 -19.48 -8.94
C ASP A 299 5.63 -20.15 -8.13
N VAL A 300 5.19 -21.31 -8.64
CA VAL A 300 4.19 -22.19 -8.04
C VAL A 300 4.76 -23.57 -7.68
N THR A 301 6.08 -23.68 -7.53
CA THR A 301 6.77 -24.97 -7.34
C THR A 301 6.61 -25.57 -5.94
N THR A 302 6.26 -24.77 -4.93
CA THR A 302 5.97 -25.31 -3.59
C THR A 302 4.58 -25.97 -3.56
N GLU A 303 4.38 -26.92 -2.66
CA GLU A 303 3.10 -27.63 -2.52
C GLU A 303 1.95 -26.66 -2.19
N GLU A 304 2.21 -25.70 -1.30
CA GLU A 304 1.24 -24.68 -0.91
C GLU A 304 0.90 -23.75 -2.09
N ALA A 305 1.89 -23.41 -2.90
CA ALA A 305 1.68 -22.58 -4.08
C ALA A 305 0.92 -23.33 -5.17
N ALA A 306 1.20 -24.61 -5.38
CA ALA A 306 0.45 -25.46 -6.29
C ALA A 306 -1.03 -25.58 -5.87
N TRP A 307 -1.30 -25.68 -4.57
CA TRP A 307 -2.67 -25.68 -4.04
C TRP A 307 -3.38 -24.34 -4.24
N GLY A 308 -2.73 -23.22 -3.90
CA GLY A 308 -3.27 -21.88 -4.17
C GLY A 308 -3.55 -21.65 -5.66
N TRP A 309 -2.67 -22.13 -6.53
CA TRP A 309 -2.86 -22.13 -7.97
C TRP A 309 -4.10 -22.89 -8.43
N GLU A 310 -4.34 -24.07 -7.85
CA GLU A 310 -5.53 -24.86 -8.15
C GLU A 310 -6.82 -24.15 -7.73
N ILE A 311 -6.84 -23.49 -6.56
CA ILE A 311 -7.98 -22.69 -6.11
C ILE A 311 -8.28 -21.56 -7.10
N MET A 312 -7.26 -20.81 -7.52
CA MET A 312 -7.45 -19.74 -8.51
C MET A 312 -8.02 -20.27 -9.81
N ARG A 313 -7.53 -21.41 -10.27
CA ARG A 313 -8.02 -22.04 -11.50
C ARG A 313 -9.50 -22.43 -11.37
N ILE A 314 -9.92 -22.94 -10.21
CA ILE A 314 -11.33 -23.25 -9.92
C ILE A 314 -12.16 -21.96 -9.90
N ALA A 315 -11.70 -20.93 -9.19
CA ALA A 315 -12.39 -19.64 -9.09
C ALA A 315 -12.57 -18.97 -10.47
N ALA A 316 -11.52 -18.97 -11.30
CA ALA A 316 -11.58 -18.44 -12.66
C ALA A 316 -12.59 -19.19 -13.53
N LYS A 317 -12.62 -20.53 -13.46
CA LYS A 317 -13.62 -21.34 -14.18
C LYS A 317 -15.04 -21.08 -13.72
N LEU A 318 -15.25 -20.91 -12.40
CA LEU A 318 -16.55 -20.57 -11.84
C LEU A 318 -17.01 -19.21 -12.37
N GLN A 319 -16.11 -18.22 -12.38
CA GLN A 319 -16.40 -16.89 -12.92
C GLN A 319 -16.79 -16.92 -14.40
N ASP A 320 -16.10 -17.72 -15.21
CA ASP A 320 -16.46 -17.88 -16.63
C ASP A 320 -17.81 -18.58 -16.80
N GLY A 321 -18.09 -19.63 -16.01
CA GLY A 321 -19.40 -20.28 -15.99
C GLY A 321 -20.54 -19.34 -15.58
N MET A 322 -20.30 -18.46 -14.60
CA MET A 322 -21.26 -17.43 -14.18
C MET A 322 -21.52 -16.41 -15.29
N LYS A 323 -20.48 -15.96 -16.01
CA LYS A 323 -20.65 -15.06 -17.16
C LYS A 323 -21.50 -15.70 -18.25
N ASP A 324 -21.26 -16.96 -18.55
CA ASP A 324 -22.02 -17.69 -19.57
C ASP A 324 -23.48 -17.90 -19.14
N TRP A 325 -23.72 -18.21 -17.86
CA TRP A 325 -25.07 -18.27 -17.31
C TRP A 325 -25.81 -16.93 -17.41
N CYS A 326 -25.18 -15.81 -17.03
CA CYS A 326 -25.78 -14.49 -17.15
C CYS A 326 -26.12 -14.14 -18.60
N ARG A 327 -25.22 -14.42 -19.55
CA ARG A 327 -25.48 -14.21 -20.99
C ARG A 327 -26.68 -15.02 -21.49
N ALA A 328 -26.80 -16.27 -21.05
CA ALA A 328 -27.92 -17.15 -21.41
C ALA A 328 -29.25 -16.68 -20.80
N TRP A 329 -29.21 -16.20 -19.55
CA TRP A 329 -30.35 -15.61 -18.87
C TRP A 329 -30.87 -14.36 -19.58
N ASP A 330 -29.98 -13.43 -19.92
CA ASP A 330 -30.33 -12.19 -20.63
C ASP A 330 -30.84 -12.43 -22.06
N SER A 331 -30.50 -13.59 -22.65
CA SER A 331 -30.94 -14.01 -23.98
C SER A 331 -32.24 -14.83 -23.97
N SER A 332 -32.80 -15.12 -22.80
CA SER A 332 -34.02 -15.93 -22.68
C SER A 332 -35.27 -15.04 -22.84
N PRO A 333 -36.20 -15.40 -23.76
CA PRO A 333 -37.32 -14.56 -24.18
C PRO A 333 -38.44 -14.39 -23.16
#